data_AF-A0A7Y1XNM4-F1
#
_entry.id   AF-A0A7Y1XNM4-F1
#
_cell.length_a   1.000
_cell.length_b   1.000
_cell.length_c   1.000
_cell.angle_alpha   90.00
_cell.angle_beta   90.00
_cell.angle_gamma   90.00
#
_symmetry.space_group_name_H-M   'P 1'
#
loop_
_entity.id
_entity.type
_entity.pdbx_description
1 polymer ?
#
loop_
_entity_poly.entity_id
_entity_poly.type
_entity_poly.pdbx_seq_one_letter_code
_entity_poly.pdbx_strand_id
1 'polypeptide(L)'
;DQTALDTYCGLEDNNNGAIPPGKTLNDFTSQVYKDQLVTWLINNSGTDNYQVKILSVVNSSDPPFFNPSTISAPQGGAASVNGTCNVNSGSDTYTINFKVTLPGSKGGTKNYSLDPKLGGNP
;
A
#
# COMPACT_ATOMS: atom_id res chain seq x y z
N ASP A 1 -2.50 -14.64 -1.93
CA ASP A 1 -3.23 -15.08 -3.13
C ASP A 1 -3.49 -13.83 -3.94
N GLN A 2 -2.70 -13.62 -4.99
CA GLN A 2 -2.73 -12.39 -5.78
C GLN A 2 -4.06 -12.25 -6.54
N THR A 3 -4.59 -13.36 -7.06
CA THR A 3 -5.85 -13.38 -7.82
C THR A 3 -7.01 -12.84 -7.00
N ALA A 4 -7.09 -13.20 -5.71
CA ALA A 4 -8.11 -12.67 -4.80
C ALA A 4 -7.97 -11.15 -4.60
N LEU A 5 -6.74 -10.64 -4.49
CA LEU A 5 -6.51 -9.20 -4.35
C LEU A 5 -6.93 -8.47 -5.62
N ASP A 6 -6.48 -8.93 -6.79
CA ASP A 6 -6.83 -8.32 -8.08
C ASP A 6 -8.34 -8.36 -8.38
N THR A 7 -9.08 -9.31 -7.77
CA THR A 7 -10.54 -9.44 -7.96
C THR A 7 -11.34 -8.54 -7.00
N TYR A 8 -10.89 -8.39 -5.76
CA TYR A 8 -11.70 -7.79 -4.68
C TYR A 8 -11.14 -6.49 -4.11
N CYS A 9 -9.96 -6.05 -4.54
CA CYS A 9 -9.33 -4.83 -4.06
C CYS A 9 -9.07 -3.86 -5.22
N GLY A 10 -8.93 -2.59 -4.87
CA GLY A 10 -8.52 -1.52 -5.77
C GLY A 10 -7.43 -0.68 -5.13
N LEU A 11 -6.66 0.01 -5.98
CA LEU A 11 -5.74 1.06 -5.57
C LEU A 11 -6.10 2.33 -6.33
N GLU A 12 -6.15 3.43 -5.59
CA GLU A 12 -6.39 4.76 -6.10
C GLU A 12 -5.42 5.71 -5.40
N ASP A 13 -5.10 6.82 -6.06
CA ASP A 13 -4.37 7.91 -5.46
C ASP A 13 -4.99 9.26 -5.86
N ASN A 14 -4.39 10.34 -5.37
CA ASN A 14 -4.75 11.71 -5.70
C ASN A 14 -3.71 12.36 -6.64
N ASN A 15 -2.89 11.58 -7.34
CA ASN A 15 -1.78 12.09 -8.15
C ASN A 15 -1.58 11.31 -9.46
N ASN A 16 -2.69 10.92 -10.10
CA ASN A 16 -2.75 10.27 -11.41
C ASN A 16 -2.11 8.87 -11.47
N GLY A 17 -2.08 8.15 -10.36
CA GLY A 17 -1.66 6.77 -10.31
C GLY A 17 -2.63 5.87 -11.05
N ALA A 18 -2.08 4.86 -11.74
CA ALA A 18 -2.87 3.98 -12.57
C ALA A 18 -2.27 2.57 -12.64
N ILE A 19 -3.15 1.62 -12.93
CA ILE A 19 -2.78 0.27 -13.36
C ILE A 19 -2.84 0.26 -14.88
N PRO A 20 -1.76 -0.09 -15.59
CA PRO A 20 -1.80 -0.17 -17.05
C PRO A 20 -2.81 -1.24 -17.52
N PRO A 21 -3.40 -1.10 -18.73
CA PRO A 21 -4.33 -2.08 -19.27
C PRO A 21 -3.75 -3.50 -19.28
N GLY A 22 -4.52 -4.48 -18.78
CA GLY A 22 -4.12 -5.89 -18.73
C GLY A 22 -3.08 -6.22 -17.65
N LYS A 23 -2.88 -5.33 -16.67
CA LYS A 23 -1.95 -5.52 -15.53
C LYS A 23 -2.69 -5.72 -14.21
N THR A 24 -1.92 -6.01 -13.16
CA THR A 24 -2.42 -6.36 -11.81
C THR A 24 -2.26 -5.21 -10.83
N LEU A 25 -2.78 -5.35 -9.60
CA LEU A 25 -2.58 -4.33 -8.55
C LEU A 25 -1.10 -4.05 -8.26
N ASN A 26 -0.21 -5.02 -8.44
CA ASN A 26 1.24 -4.84 -8.23
C ASN A 26 1.90 -3.98 -9.34
N ASP A 27 1.18 -3.72 -10.42
CA ASP A 27 1.65 -2.81 -11.48
C ASP A 27 1.11 -1.37 -11.30
N PHE A 28 0.29 -1.12 -10.27
CA PHE A 28 -0.14 0.23 -9.92
C PHE A 28 1.09 1.10 -9.68
N THR A 29 1.17 2.23 -10.38
CA THR A 29 2.26 3.20 -10.19
C THR A 29 1.67 4.55 -9.84
N SER A 30 1.92 5.05 -8.63
CA SER A 30 1.57 6.41 -8.22
C SER A 30 2.74 7.36 -8.45
N GLN A 31 2.47 8.58 -8.89
CA GLN A 31 3.52 9.60 -9.01
C GLN A 31 3.70 10.30 -7.66
N VAL A 32 4.93 10.62 -7.29
CA VAL A 32 5.24 11.32 -6.04
C VAL A 32 6.30 12.38 -6.26
N TYR A 33 6.32 13.38 -5.37
CA TYR A 33 7.26 14.50 -5.44
C TYR A 33 8.16 14.51 -4.20
N LYS A 34 9.37 15.04 -4.37
CA LYS A 34 10.35 15.17 -3.29
C LYS A 34 9.76 15.90 -2.08
N ASP A 35 10.13 15.44 -0.89
CA ASP A 35 9.80 16.04 0.40
C ASP A 35 8.29 16.09 0.70
N GLN A 36 7.47 15.43 -0.11
CA GLN A 36 6.04 15.29 0.16
C GLN A 36 5.73 14.08 1.03
N LEU A 37 4.72 14.26 1.87
CA LEU A 37 4.15 13.22 2.70
C LEU A 37 3.26 12.31 1.84
N VAL A 38 3.56 11.03 1.82
CA VAL A 38 2.70 10.00 1.24
C VAL A 38 1.99 9.28 2.37
N THR A 39 0.67 9.15 2.23
CA THR A 39 -0.19 8.46 3.18
C THR A 39 -0.79 7.24 2.50
N TRP A 40 -0.50 6.05 3.03
CA TRP A 40 -1.22 4.84 2.67
C TRP A 40 -2.43 4.71 3.58
N LEU A 41 -3.63 4.61 2.99
CA LEU A 41 -4.89 4.55 3.71
C LEU A 41 -5.71 3.34 3.24
N ILE A 42 -6.28 2.61 4.19
CA ILE A 42 -7.29 1.59 3.91
C ILE A 42 -8.66 2.26 3.82
N ASN A 43 -9.24 2.23 2.62
CA ASN A 43 -10.64 2.56 2.42
C ASN A 43 -11.50 1.29 2.61
N ASN A 44 -12.26 1.23 3.69
CA ASN A 44 -13.17 0.11 4.01
C ASN A 44 -14.60 0.33 3.45
N SER A 45 -14.78 1.19 2.45
CA SER A 45 -16.10 1.39 1.84
C SER A 45 -16.64 0.07 1.27
N GLY A 46 -17.82 -0.34 1.71
CA GLY A 46 -18.46 -1.59 1.25
C GLY A 46 -17.98 -2.86 1.96
N THR A 47 -17.15 -2.74 2.99
CA THR A 47 -16.64 -3.88 3.77
C THR A 47 -17.19 -3.89 5.20
N ASP A 48 -18.48 -3.54 5.39
CA ASP A 48 -19.16 -3.32 6.68
C ASP A 48 -18.98 -4.42 7.75
N ASN A 49 -18.46 -5.59 7.35
CA ASN A 49 -18.23 -6.74 8.20
C ASN A 49 -16.77 -7.22 8.24
N TYR A 50 -15.85 -6.63 7.48
CA TYR A 50 -14.43 -6.99 7.46
C TYR A 50 -13.60 -5.89 8.13
N GLN A 51 -12.52 -6.29 8.80
CA GLN A 51 -11.53 -5.35 9.30
C GLN A 51 -10.23 -5.51 8.52
N VAL A 52 -9.85 -4.47 7.78
CA VAL A 52 -8.58 -4.41 7.06
C VAL A 52 -7.64 -3.42 7.77
N LYS A 53 -6.40 -3.83 8.01
CA LYS A 53 -5.38 -3.01 8.67
C LYS A 53 -4.01 -3.21 8.03
N ILE A 54 -3.29 -2.10 7.82
CA ILE A 54 -1.89 -2.10 7.42
C ILE A 54 -1.03 -2.55 8.61
N LEU A 55 -0.10 -3.46 8.37
CA LEU A 55 0.88 -3.93 9.33
C LEU A 55 2.21 -3.20 9.13
N SER A 56 2.64 -3.09 7.87
CA SER A 56 3.87 -2.38 7.53
C SER A 56 3.89 -1.97 6.07
N VAL A 57 4.64 -0.93 5.75
CA VAL A 57 5.09 -0.61 4.40
C VAL A 57 6.60 -0.68 4.38
N VAL A 58 7.15 -1.51 3.51
CA VAL A 58 8.58 -1.78 3.43
C VAL A 58 9.08 -1.38 2.06
N ASN A 59 10.11 -0.54 2.04
CA ASN A 59 10.87 -0.20 0.87
C ASN A 59 12.22 -0.91 0.93
N SER A 60 12.58 -1.65 -0.12
CA SER A 60 13.80 -2.46 -0.17
C SER A 60 14.87 -1.91 -1.11
N SER A 61 14.66 -0.74 -1.70
CA SER A 61 15.66 -0.09 -2.54
C SER A 61 16.78 0.56 -1.73
N ASP A 62 17.89 0.80 -2.41
CA ASP A 62 19.05 1.50 -1.89
C ASP A 62 19.54 2.53 -2.93
N PRO A 63 19.47 3.84 -2.67
CA PRO A 63 18.89 4.47 -1.47
C PRO A 63 17.35 4.36 -1.43
N PRO A 64 16.74 4.30 -0.24
CA PRO A 64 15.29 4.18 -0.12
C PRO A 64 14.59 5.44 -0.61
N PHE A 65 13.49 5.26 -1.35
CA PHE A 65 12.69 6.38 -1.83
C PHE A 65 11.95 7.12 -0.70
N PHE A 66 11.71 6.45 0.44
CA PHE A 66 11.04 7.01 1.62
C PHE A 66 11.95 7.08 2.83
N ASN A 67 11.70 8.08 3.66
CA ASN A 67 12.15 8.14 5.05
C ASN A 67 10.96 8.00 6.01
N PRO A 68 10.95 6.99 6.91
CA PRO A 68 11.87 5.86 6.98
C PRO A 68 11.64 4.83 5.86
N SER A 69 12.65 3.99 5.57
CA SER A 69 12.55 2.89 4.58
C SER A 69 11.57 1.79 5.01
N THR A 70 11.25 1.71 6.29
CA THR A 70 10.22 0.82 6.83
C THR A 70 9.31 1.62 7.74
N ILE A 71 8.01 1.57 7.46
CA ILE A 71 6.96 2.17 8.27
C ILE A 71 6.17 1.04 8.90
N SER A 72 6.34 0.82 10.20
CA SER A 72 5.58 -0.18 10.96
C SER A 72 4.35 0.45 11.60
N ALA A 73 3.20 -0.20 11.47
CA ALA A 73 2.01 0.20 12.21
C ALA A 73 2.12 -0.25 13.69
N PRO A 74 1.39 0.41 14.62
CA PRO A 74 1.27 -0.04 16.01
C PRO A 74 0.80 -1.49 16.12
N GLN A 75 0.98 -2.11 17.29
CA GLN A 75 0.55 -3.49 17.53
C GLN A 75 -0.92 -3.69 17.13
N GLY A 76 -1.14 -4.66 16.23
CA GLY A 76 -2.48 -4.94 15.70
C GLY A 76 -2.84 -4.17 14.44
N GLY A 77 -1.95 -3.35 13.88
CA GLY A 77 -2.09 -2.65 12.60
C GLY A 77 -2.84 -1.31 12.68
N ALA A 78 -2.72 -0.51 11.61
CA ALA A 78 -3.33 0.81 11.48
C ALA A 78 -4.19 0.92 10.21
N ALA A 79 -5.14 1.85 10.22
CA ALA A 79 -5.90 2.19 9.02
C ALA A 79 -5.09 3.06 8.05
N SER A 80 -4.10 3.79 8.55
CA SER A 80 -3.18 4.58 7.75
C SER A 80 -1.76 4.56 8.30
N VAL A 81 -0.79 4.74 7.40
CA VAL A 81 0.63 4.95 7.71
C VAL A 81 1.24 5.94 6.73
N ASN A 82 2.27 6.68 7.16
CA ASN A 82 2.83 7.80 6.40
C ASN A 82 4.35 7.68 6.23
N GLY A 83 4.87 8.19 5.11
CA GLY A 83 6.31 8.31 4.82
C GLY A 83 6.60 9.57 4.00
N THR A 84 7.84 10.07 4.03
CA THR A 84 8.24 11.26 3.25
C THR A 84 9.19 10.89 2.13
N CYS A 85 8.91 11.34 0.90
CA CYS A 85 9.74 11.05 -0.28
C CYS A 85 11.11 11.73 -0.21
N ASN A 86 12.18 10.97 -0.45
CA ASN A 86 13.56 11.46 -0.41
C ASN A 86 14.15 11.78 -1.80
N VAL A 87 13.64 11.18 -2.89
CA VAL A 87 14.27 11.23 -4.23
C VAL A 87 13.30 11.73 -5.31
N ASN A 88 13.80 12.50 -6.29
CA ASN A 88 12.99 13.20 -7.31
C ASN A 88 12.83 12.40 -8.61
N SER A 89 13.58 11.32 -8.82
CA SER A 89 13.58 10.59 -10.09
C SER A 89 13.75 9.09 -9.88
N GLY A 90 13.16 8.31 -10.79
CA GLY A 90 13.18 6.85 -10.76
C GLY A 90 11.84 6.24 -10.39
N SER A 91 11.81 4.92 -10.25
CA SER A 91 10.66 4.16 -9.78
C SER A 91 11.12 3.20 -8.72
N ASP A 92 10.25 2.95 -7.76
CA ASP A 92 10.55 2.02 -6.68
C ASP A 92 9.32 1.21 -6.28
N THR A 93 9.55 0.00 -5.78
CA THR A 93 8.52 -0.96 -5.38
C THR A 93 8.45 -1.02 -3.87
N TYR A 94 7.24 -1.15 -3.32
CA TYR A 94 7.01 -1.22 -1.88
C TYR A 94 6.13 -2.40 -1.56
N THR A 95 6.51 -3.15 -0.54
CA THR A 95 5.65 -4.21 -0.02
C THR A 95 4.77 -3.64 1.09
N ILE A 96 3.48 -3.51 0.79
CA ILE A 96 2.44 -3.16 1.75
C ILE A 96 1.90 -4.45 2.34
N ASN A 97 2.27 -4.74 3.59
CA ASN A 97 1.73 -5.86 4.33
C ASN A 97 0.48 -5.42 5.07
N PHE A 98 -0.61 -6.15 4.90
CA PHE A 98 -1.87 -5.88 5.59
C PHE A 98 -2.55 -7.17 6.01
N LYS A 99 -3.48 -7.05 6.94
CA LYS A 99 -4.32 -8.16 7.39
C LYS A 99 -5.78 -7.86 7.11
N VAL A 100 -6.51 -8.93 6.79
CA VAL A 100 -7.96 -8.93 6.69
C VAL A 100 -8.49 -9.87 7.77
N THR A 101 -9.40 -9.36 8.59
CA THR A 101 -10.09 -10.12 9.63
C THR A 101 -11.54 -10.31 9.22
N LEU A 102 -11.99 -11.57 9.18
CA LEU A 102 -13.37 -11.93 8.87
C LEU A 102 -14.32 -11.50 10.00
N PRO A 103 -15.60 -11.21 9.69
CA PRO A 103 -16.61 -10.96 10.71
C PRO A 103 -16.84 -12.15 11.64
N GLY A 104 -17.27 -11.84 12.86
CA GLY A 104 -17.82 -12.81 13.82
C GLY A 104 -16.80 -13.43 14.78
N SER A 105 -17.33 -14.13 15.79
CA SER A 105 -16.57 -14.68 16.93
C SER A 105 -15.67 -15.89 16.59
N LYS A 106 -15.74 -16.39 15.35
CA LYS A 106 -14.83 -17.40 14.79
C LYS A 106 -13.96 -16.85 13.64
N GLY A 107 -13.92 -15.52 13.48
CA GLY A 107 -13.32 -14.87 12.33
C GLY A 107 -11.84 -15.22 12.17
N GLY A 108 -11.51 -15.87 11.05
CA GLY A 108 -10.12 -16.09 10.65
C GLY A 108 -9.44 -14.77 10.31
N THR A 109 -8.15 -14.64 10.65
CA THR A 109 -7.29 -13.56 10.15
C THR A 109 -6.41 -14.12 9.04
N LYS A 110 -6.28 -13.37 7.95
CA LYS A 110 -5.35 -13.70 6.87
C LYS A 110 -4.51 -12.48 6.52
N ASN A 111 -3.21 -12.72 6.34
CA ASN A 111 -2.26 -11.69 5.92
C ASN A 111 -2.11 -11.73 4.40
N TYR A 112 -1.92 -10.54 3.85
CA TYR A 112 -1.72 -10.28 2.43
C TYR A 112 -0.62 -9.24 2.25
N SER A 113 -0.06 -9.21 1.05
CA SER A 113 0.90 -8.22 0.61
C SER A 113 0.50 -7.71 -0.77
N LEU A 114 0.78 -6.43 -1.02
CA LEU A 114 0.69 -5.80 -2.34
C LEU A 114 2.02 -5.10 -2.61
N ASP A 115 2.47 -5.14 -3.86
CA ASP A 115 3.75 -4.57 -4.28
C ASP A 115 3.58 -3.42 -5.29
N PRO A 116 2.83 -2.33 -4.97
CA PRO A 116 2.70 -1.21 -5.89
C PRO A 116 4.03 -0.46 -6.04
N LYS A 117 4.07 0.40 -7.06
CA LYS A 117 5.21 1.22 -7.41
C LYS A 117 4.94 2.69 -7.15
N LEU A 118 5.98 3.43 -6.82
CA LEU A 118 5.98 4.89 -6.85
C LEU A 118 7.00 5.37 -7.87
N GLY A 119 6.59 6.25 -8.76
CA GLY A 119 7.45 6.97 -9.68
C GLY A 119 7.76 8.36 -9.14
N GLY A 120 9.05 8.70 -9.06
CA GLY A 120 9.49 10.07 -8.82
C GLY A 120 9.20 10.94 -10.02
N ASN A 121 8.38 11.96 -9.82
CA ASN A 121 8.19 13.01 -10.79
C ASN A 121 9.15 14.17 -10.44
N PRO A 122 10.06 14.55 -11.38
CA PRO A 122 11.11 15.55 -11.12
C PRO A 122 10.59 16.96 -10.81
#